data_AF-A0A135VU46-F1
#
_entry.id   AF-A0A135VU46-F1
#
_cell.length_a   1.000
_cell.length_b   1.000
_cell.length_c   1.000
_cell.angle_alpha   90.00
_cell.angle_beta   90.00
_cell.angle_gamma   90.00
#
_symmetry.space_group_name_H-M   'P 1'
#
loop_
_entity.id
_entity.type
_entity.pdbx_description
1 polymer ?
#
loop_
_entity_poly.entity_id
_entity_poly.type
_entity_poly.pdbx_seq_one_letter_code
_entity_poly.pdbx_strand_id
1 'polypeptide(L)' 'MIIFTKHALERMKQRAITRDEVIQVLSTSKERMTDSLGHSSAQMDSNGKILRVFFVEQDGNIVVITAYRTSKIKYRKT' A
#
# COMPACT_ATOMS: atom_id res chain seq x y z
N MET A 1 12.47 -9.56 -2.63
CA MET A 1 11.22 -10.33 -2.93
C MET A 1 10.03 -9.63 -2.29
N ILE A 2 8.82 -9.76 -2.83
CA ILE A 2 7.61 -9.18 -2.22
C ILE A 2 6.83 -10.31 -1.52
N ILE A 3 6.64 -10.17 -0.22
CA ILE A 3 5.96 -11.14 0.63
C ILE A 3 4.64 -10.52 1.09
N PHE A 4 3.53 -11.22 0.87
CA PHE A 4 2.22 -10.78 1.35
C PHE A 4 1.87 -11.53 2.61
N THR A 5 1.58 -10.78 3.69
CA THR A 5 1.04 -11.41 4.90
C THR A 5 -0.36 -11.96 4.64
N LYS A 6 -0.77 -12.96 5.43
CA LYS A 6 -2.13 -13.51 5.36
C LYS A 6 -3.18 -12.40 5.49
N HIS A 7 -2.97 -11.47 6.43
CA HIS A 7 -3.83 -10.30 6.62
C HIS A 7 -3.93 -9.45 5.36
N ALA A 8 -2.80 -9.12 4.71
CA ALA A 8 -2.81 -8.37 3.46
C ALA A 8 -3.62 -9.09 2.36
N LEU A 9 -3.39 -10.40 2.18
CA LEU A 9 -4.10 -11.20 1.17
C LEU A 9 -5.62 -11.23 1.41
N GLU A 10 -6.05 -11.37 2.66
CA GLU A 10 -7.47 -11.35 3.02
C GLU A 10 -8.10 -9.98 2.72
N ARG A 11 -7.42 -8.88 3.09
CA ARG A 11 -7.89 -7.51 2.83
C ARG A 11 -7.95 -7.20 1.34
N MET A 12 -6.94 -7.64 0.59
CA MET A 12 -6.89 -7.51 -0.86
C MET A 12 -8.05 -8.25 -1.53
N LYS A 13 -8.31 -9.49 -1.11
CA LYS A 13 -9.43 -10.30 -1.60
C LYS A 13 -10.78 -9.65 -1.31
N GLN A 14 -10.98 -9.14 -0.08
CA GLN A 14 -12.23 -8.46 0.32
C GLN A 14 -12.47 -7.16 -0.46
N ARG A 15 -11.42 -6.45 -0.87
CA ARG A 15 -11.52 -5.13 -1.53
C ARG A 15 -11.26 -5.19 -3.04
N ALA A 16 -11.20 -6.38 -3.63
CA ALA A 16 -10.88 -6.61 -5.03
C ALA A 16 -9.61 -5.84 -5.46
N ILE A 17 -8.55 -5.95 -4.65
CA ILE A 17 -7.23 -5.40 -4.94
C ILE A 17 -6.37 -6.55 -5.44
N THR A 18 -5.78 -6.40 -6.62
CA THR A 18 -4.93 -7.44 -7.19
C THR A 18 -3.49 -7.30 -6.69
N ARG A 19 -2.71 -8.39 -6.79
CA ARG A 19 -1.27 -8.33 -6.50
C ARG A 19 -0.56 -7.39 -7.48
N ASP A 20 -0.97 -7.40 -8.73
CA ASP A 20 -0.44 -6.53 -9.78
C ASP A 20 -0.60 -5.05 -9.43
N GLU A 21 -1.78 -4.65 -8.95
CA GLU A 21 -2.00 -3.29 -8.47
C GLU A 21 -1.04 -2.94 -7.32
N VAL A 22 -0.83 -3.85 -6.36
CA VAL A 22 0.10 -3.60 -5.25
C VAL A 22 1.54 -3.46 -5.74
N ILE A 23 1.97 -4.33 -6.66
CA ILE A 23 3.30 -4.26 -7.27
C ILE A 23 3.46 -2.94 -8.04
N GLN A 24 2.45 -2.54 -8.80
CA GLN A 24 2.43 -1.27 -9.51
C GLN A 24 2.52 -0.08 -8.55
N VAL A 25 1.80 -0.10 -7.42
CA VAL A 25 1.93 0.93 -6.38
C VAL A 25 3.36 0.93 -5.84
N LEU A 26 3.90 -0.21 -5.43
CA LEU A 26 5.25 -0.27 -4.86
C LEU A 26 6.33 0.19 -5.85
N SER A 27 6.15 -0.06 -7.15
CA SER A 27 7.09 0.34 -8.21
C SER A 27 6.95 1.79 -8.66
N THR A 28 5.72 2.32 -8.69
CA THR A 28 5.41 3.65 -9.27
C THR A 28 5.32 4.74 -8.22
N SER A 29 5.04 4.41 -6.96
CA SER A 29 4.82 5.42 -5.90
C SER A 29 6.04 6.31 -5.75
N LYS A 30 5.87 7.58 -6.14
CA LYS A 30 6.84 8.65 -5.88
C LYS A 30 6.89 9.01 -4.39
N GLU A 31 5.80 8.77 -3.67
CA GLU A 31 5.66 9.02 -2.25
C GLU A 31 5.85 7.71 -1.47
N ARG A 32 7.11 7.28 -1.32
CA ARG A 32 7.46 6.30 -0.27
C ARG A 32 7.79 7.08 0.99
N MET A 33 6.93 6.96 1.98
CA MET A 33 7.22 7.47 3.32
C MET A 33 7.78 6.32 4.14
N THR A 34 9.04 6.42 4.51
CA THR A 34 9.70 5.51 5.45
C THR A 34 9.82 6.21 6.78
N ASP A 35 9.28 5.59 7.82
CA ASP A 35 9.39 6.05 9.20
C ASP A 35 10.69 5.50 9.84
N SER A 36 11.23 6.18 10.85
CA SER A 36 12.44 5.75 11.58
C SER A 36 12.28 4.37 12.24
N LEU A 37 11.05 3.88 12.40
CA LEU A 37 10.73 2.55 12.91
C LEU A 37 10.76 1.44 11.83
N GLY A 38 11.15 1.75 10.59
CA GLY A 38 11.19 0.78 9.48
C GLY A 38 9.84 0.52 8.81
N HIS A 39 8.83 1.31 9.16
CA HIS A 39 7.50 1.25 8.56
C HIS A 39 7.47 2.10 7.29
N SER A 40 7.18 1.45 6.16
CA SER A 40 7.08 2.13 4.88
C SER A 40 5.64 2.13 4.37
N SER A 41 5.23 3.23 3.74
CA SER A 41 3.95 3.28 3.04
C SER A 41 4.12 3.88 1.66
N ALA A 42 3.42 3.29 0.71
CA ALA A 42 3.36 3.71 -0.68
C ALA A 42 1.90 3.99 -1.03
N GLN A 43 1.67 5.03 -1.82
CA GLN A 43 0.33 5.37 -2.30
C GLN A 43 0.38 5.72 -3.77
N MET A 44 -0.67 5.30 -4.49
CA MET A 44 -0.87 5.62 -5.89
C MET A 44 -2.28 6.16 -6.07
N ASP A 45 -2.40 7.31 -6.74
CA ASP A 45 -3.69 7.77 -7.23
C ASP A 45 -4.01 7.11 -8.58
N SER A 46 -5.24 6.63 -8.71
CA SER A 46 -5.75 6.10 -9.97
C SER A 46 -7.23 6.45 -10.06
N ASN A 47 -7.57 7.34 -11.01
CA ASN A 47 -8.95 7.77 -11.29
C ASN A 47 -9.75 8.22 -10.04
N GLY A 48 -9.14 9.05 -9.19
CA GLY A 48 -9.80 9.59 -7.99
C GLY A 48 -9.90 8.63 -6.80
N LYS A 49 -9.41 7.39 -6.95
CA LYS A 49 -9.19 6.44 -5.86
C LYS A 49 -7.70 6.42 -5.52
N ILE A 50 -7.37 6.41 -4.24
CA ILE A 50 -6.01 6.28 -3.75
C ILE A 50 -5.85 4.86 -3.22
N LEU A 51 -4.94 4.09 -3.82
CA LEU A 51 -4.55 2.79 -3.29
C LEU A 51 -3.34 3.00 -2.38
N ARG A 52 -3.52 2.75 -1.08
CA ARG A 52 -2.45 2.84 -0.09
C ARG A 52 -2.01 1.44 0.32
N VAL A 53 -0.70 1.23 0.29
CA VAL A 53 -0.03 -0.02 0.62
C VAL A 53 0.94 0.24 1.75
N PHE A 54 0.76 -0.48 2.85
CA PHE A 54 1.68 -0.46 3.99
C PHE A 54 2.55 -1.70 3.93
N PHE A 55 3.86 -1.47 4.00
CA PHE A 55 4.87 -2.50 3.93
C PHE A 55 6.03 -2.19 4.87
N VAL A 56 6.81 -3.21 5.18
CA VAL A 56 8.09 -3.06 5.88
C VAL A 56 9.17 -3.69 5.04
N GLU A 57 10.37 -3.10 5.10
CA GLU A 57 11.54 -3.67 4.46
C GLU A 57 12.32 -4.46 5.52
N GLN A 58 12.37 -5.78 5.35
CA GLN A 58 13.00 -6.69 6.30
C GLN A 58 13.89 -7.67 5.54
N ASP A 59 15.18 -7.71 5.88
CA ASP A 59 16.17 -8.61 5.25
C ASP A 59 16.19 -8.51 3.71
N GLY A 60 16.04 -7.29 3.15
CA GLY A 60 15.98 -7.05 1.71
C GLY A 60 14.65 -7.50 1.04
N ASN A 61 13.65 -7.84 1.84
CA ASN A 61 12.31 -8.22 1.38
C ASN A 61 11.28 -7.16 1.73
N ILE A 62 10.33 -6.95 0.84
CA ILE A 62 9.19 -6.06 1.06
C ILE A 62 8.05 -6.91 1.60
N VAL A 63 7.74 -6.76 2.89
CA VAL A 63 6.64 -7.47 3.54
C VAL A 63 5.41 -6.58 3.57
N VAL A 64 4.41 -6.91 2.76
CA VAL A 64 3.15 -6.17 2.69
C VAL A 64 2.27 -6.55 3.88
N ILE A 65 2.03 -5.57 4.75
CA ILE A 65 1.21 -5.71 5.96
C ILE A 65 -0.27 -5.52 5.62
N THR A 66 -0.60 -4.46 4.87
CA THR A 66 -1.99 -4.20 4.47
C THR A 66 -2.06 -3.36 3.20
N ALA A 67 -3.15 -3.50 2.45
CA ALA A 67 -3.46 -2.70 1.29
C ALA A 67 -4.95 -2.33 1.30
N TYR A 68 -5.26 -1.06 1.06
CA TYR A 68 -6.64 -0.59 0.99
C TYR A 68 -6.80 0.58 0.04
N ARG A 69 -7.96 0.63 -0.62
CA ARG A 69 -8.40 1.80 -1.38
C ARG A 69 -9.07 2.79 -0.44
N THR A 70 -8.72 4.07 -0.59
CA THR A 70 -9.39 5.21 0.02
C THR A 70 -9.79 6.18 -1.09
N SER A 71 -10.99 6.74 -1.02
CA SER A 71 -11.38 7.80 -1.95
C SER A 71 -10.83 9.12 -1.43
N LYS A 72 -10.40 10.01 -2.33
CA LYS A 72 -9.98 11.38 -1.98
C LYS A 72 -11.20 12.22 -1.59
N ILE A 73 -11.92 11.84 -0.54
CA ILE A 73 -13.05 12.58 -0.01
C ILE A 73 -12.79 12.88 1.48
N LYS A 74 -12.37 14.14 1.68
CA LYS A 74 -12.38 14.94 2.92
C LYS A 74 -11.47 14.51 4.08
N TYR A 75 -10.25 15.06 4.07
CA TYR A 75 -9.77 15.83 5.22
C TYR A 75 -9.39 17.24 4.74
N ARG A 76 -10.38 17.99 4.28
CA ARG A 76 -10.29 19.46 4.32
C ARG A 76 -10.61 19.80 5.77
N LYS A 77 -9.59 20.01 6.60
CA LYS A 77 -9.77 20.72 7.88
C LYS A 77 -10.32 22.09 7.49
N THR A 78 -11.61 22.29 7.73
CA THR A 78 -12.20 23.62 7.80
C THR A 78 -11.55 24.41 8.93
#